data_AF-R9A0T0-F1
#
_entry.id   AF-R9A0T0-F1
#
_cell.length_a   1.000
_cell.length_b   1.000
_cell.length_c   1.000
_cell.angle_alpha   90.00
_cell.angle_beta   90.00
_cell.angle_gamma   90.00
#
_symmetry.space_group_name_H-M   'P 1'
#
loop_
_entity.id
_entity.type
_entity.pdbx_description
1 polymer ?
#
loop_
_entity_poly.entity_id
_entity_poly.type
_entity_poly.pdbx_seq_one_letter_code
_entity_poly.pdbx_strand_id
1 'polypeptide(L)'
;MKPTFQLTIAILAITFFTACAEAGKVNESEANNNLFTGLIIGQQQGKSSVIDSLAEIRGYWKGGFCSGGSCTSFTSNVSIVQDPSGFGIWASGNSYLRIIAVDTVNRTFIYQYLPTDAWSPNKYTKVIWTEPKTVGCENSASKCFYYCTVFPNFATLAEAENVNLSTYSSADPTRTGCGGFGWSKALFVSSNPTNW
;
A
#
# COMPACT_ATOMS: atom_id res chain seq x y z
N MET A 1 -12.93 -7.96 -68.39
CA MET A 1 -13.41 -8.37 -67.05
C MET A 1 -13.95 -7.12 -66.36
N LYS A 2 -15.19 -7.16 -65.85
CA LYS A 2 -15.91 -5.97 -65.38
C LYS A 2 -15.28 -5.44 -64.06
N PRO A 3 -15.09 -4.11 -63.92
CA PRO A 3 -14.38 -3.49 -62.78
C PRO A 3 -15.09 -3.70 -61.44
N THR A 4 -16.35 -4.11 -61.44
CA THR A 4 -17.13 -4.44 -60.25
C THR A 4 -16.65 -5.72 -59.54
N PHE A 5 -16.02 -6.66 -60.26
CA PHE A 5 -15.59 -7.93 -59.65
C PHE A 5 -14.28 -7.81 -58.85
N GLN A 6 -13.43 -6.82 -59.15
CA GLN A 6 -12.18 -6.59 -58.41
C GLN A 6 -12.42 -5.89 -57.07
N LEU A 7 -13.45 -5.04 -56.98
CA LEU A 7 -13.76 -4.31 -55.75
C LEU A 7 -14.30 -5.24 -54.65
N THR A 8 -15.10 -6.25 -55.01
CA THR A 8 -15.71 -7.19 -54.05
C THR A 8 -14.67 -8.10 -53.42
N ILE A 9 -13.64 -8.51 -54.18
CA ILE A 9 -12.54 -9.35 -53.67
C ILE A 9 -11.63 -8.54 -52.74
N ALA A 10 -11.38 -7.25 -53.04
CA ALA A 10 -10.59 -6.38 -52.18
C ALA A 10 -11.26 -6.10 -50.82
N ILE A 11 -12.58 -5.89 -50.81
CA ILE A 11 -13.34 -5.65 -49.55
C ILE A 11 -13.41 -6.92 -48.70
N LEU A 12 -13.55 -8.10 -49.33
CA LEU A 12 -13.56 -9.38 -48.60
C LEU A 12 -12.16 -9.77 -48.07
N ALA A 13 -11.08 -9.30 -48.69
CA ALA A 13 -9.72 -9.53 -48.20
C ALA A 13 -9.39 -8.65 -46.99
N ILE A 14 -9.94 -7.43 -46.89
CA ILE A 14 -9.70 -6.50 -45.76
C ILE A 14 -10.40 -6.97 -44.48
N THR A 15 -11.52 -7.69 -44.57
CA THR A 15 -12.24 -8.21 -43.40
C THR A 15 -11.58 -9.43 -42.75
N PHE A 16 -10.62 -10.09 -43.41
CA PHE A 16 -9.86 -11.20 -42.82
C PHE A 16 -8.60 -10.77 -42.05
N PHE A 17 -8.11 -9.52 -42.22
CA PHE A 17 -6.93 -9.03 -41.50
C PHE A 17 -7.24 -8.37 -40.15
N THR A 18 -8.51 -8.11 -39.81
CA THR A 18 -8.89 -7.49 -38.53
C THR A 18 -9.11 -8.49 -37.39
N ALA A 19 -9.15 -9.80 -37.67
CA ALA A 19 -9.37 -10.84 -36.66
C ALA A 19 -8.10 -11.22 -35.85
N CYS A 20 -6.94 -10.63 -36.16
CA CYS A 20 -5.67 -10.96 -35.50
C CYS A 20 -5.15 -9.86 -34.54
N ALA A 21 -5.98 -8.90 -34.13
CA ALA A 21 -5.56 -7.73 -33.33
C ALA A 21 -6.12 -7.70 -31.89
N GLU A 22 -6.59 -8.82 -31.35
CA GLU A 22 -7.29 -8.87 -30.05
C GLU A 22 -6.52 -9.57 -28.91
N ALA A 23 -5.35 -10.17 -29.18
CA ALA A 23 -4.53 -10.72 -28.11
C ALA A 23 -3.87 -9.59 -27.29
N GLY A 24 -4.49 -9.24 -26.16
CA GLY A 24 -3.98 -8.26 -25.18
C GLY A 24 -4.85 -7.03 -24.96
N LYS A 25 -6.00 -6.92 -25.65
CA LYS A 25 -6.97 -5.85 -25.36
C LYS A 25 -7.87 -6.31 -24.21
N VAL A 26 -7.78 -5.61 -23.08
CA VAL A 26 -8.69 -5.76 -21.96
C VAL A 26 -10.10 -5.41 -22.45
N ASN A 27 -11.11 -6.15 -22.02
CA ASN A 27 -12.49 -5.89 -22.44
C ASN A 27 -12.85 -4.43 -22.10
N GLU A 28 -13.52 -3.71 -23.01
CA GLU A 28 -13.88 -2.30 -22.79
C GLU A 28 -14.67 -2.12 -21.49
N SER A 29 -15.52 -3.09 -21.13
CA SER A 29 -16.24 -3.07 -19.85
C SER A 29 -15.30 -3.21 -18.65
N GLU A 30 -14.26 -4.04 -18.71
CA GLU A 30 -13.23 -4.13 -17.66
C GLU A 30 -12.36 -2.88 -17.60
N ALA A 31 -11.95 -2.35 -18.75
CA ALA A 31 -11.18 -1.11 -18.83
C ALA A 31 -11.98 0.07 -18.29
N ASN A 32 -13.26 0.16 -18.65
CA ASN A 32 -14.17 1.18 -18.15
C ASN A 32 -14.44 0.98 -16.67
N ASN A 33 -14.61 -0.24 -16.17
CA ASN A 33 -14.85 -0.48 -14.74
C ASN A 33 -13.59 -0.20 -13.90
N ASN A 34 -12.40 -0.49 -14.42
CA ASN A 34 -11.12 -0.13 -13.80
C ASN A 34 -10.87 1.38 -13.85
N LEU A 35 -11.23 2.03 -14.94
CA LEU A 35 -11.18 3.48 -15.08
C LEU A 35 -12.21 4.15 -14.16
N PHE A 36 -13.43 3.62 -14.05
CA PHE A 36 -14.47 4.12 -13.16
C PHE A 36 -14.11 3.88 -11.69
N THR A 37 -13.49 2.74 -11.37
CA THR A 37 -12.94 2.47 -10.04
C THR A 37 -11.80 3.44 -9.74
N GLY A 38 -10.90 3.67 -10.69
CA GLY A 38 -9.83 4.67 -10.58
C GLY A 38 -10.35 6.11 -10.47
N LEU A 39 -11.43 6.45 -11.16
CA LEU A 39 -12.10 7.75 -11.13
C LEU A 39 -12.97 7.93 -9.90
N ILE A 40 -13.62 6.91 -9.36
CA ILE A 40 -14.34 6.97 -8.07
C ILE A 40 -13.33 7.10 -6.94
N ILE A 41 -12.19 6.42 -7.02
CA ILE A 41 -11.04 6.64 -6.11
C ILE A 41 -10.49 8.06 -6.29
N GLY A 42 -10.43 8.58 -7.52
CA GLY A 42 -9.94 9.93 -7.84
C GLY A 42 -10.93 11.09 -7.56
N GLN A 43 -12.24 10.83 -7.60
CA GLN A 43 -13.33 11.79 -7.38
C GLN A 43 -13.83 11.81 -5.93
N GLN A 44 -13.14 11.16 -4.99
CA GLN A 44 -13.24 11.52 -3.57
C GLN A 44 -12.62 12.91 -3.25
N GLN A 45 -12.72 13.86 -4.18
CA GLN A 45 -12.73 15.29 -3.87
C GLN A 45 -13.98 15.61 -3.05
N GLY A 46 -13.91 15.32 -1.75
CA GLY A 46 -14.98 15.62 -0.78
C GLY A 46 -15.02 14.73 0.46
N LYS A 47 -14.22 13.65 0.56
CA LYS A 47 -14.14 12.81 1.75
C LYS A 47 -12.69 12.41 2.01
N SER A 48 -12.18 12.82 3.18
CA SER A 48 -11.04 12.23 3.90
C SER A 48 -9.96 11.62 3.00
N SER A 49 -8.93 12.39 2.66
CA SER A 49 -7.74 11.85 1.98
C SER A 49 -7.25 10.57 2.69
N VAL A 50 -6.51 9.69 2.00
CA VAL A 50 -5.84 8.53 2.64
C VAL A 50 -5.09 8.98 3.92
N ILE A 51 -4.66 10.23 3.95
CA ILE A 51 -3.98 10.85 5.08
C ILE A 51 -4.90 11.31 6.22
N ASP A 52 -6.11 11.77 5.93
CA ASP A 52 -7.12 12.01 6.97
C ASP A 52 -7.52 10.68 7.64
N SER A 53 -7.52 9.59 6.87
CA SER A 53 -7.70 8.24 7.40
C SER A 53 -6.51 7.79 8.27
N LEU A 54 -5.29 8.24 7.96
CA LEU A 54 -4.08 7.91 8.72
C LEU A 54 -3.68 8.98 9.75
N ALA A 55 -4.59 9.90 10.12
CA ALA A 55 -4.28 11.07 10.93
C ALA A 55 -3.56 10.73 12.25
N GLU A 56 -3.88 9.59 12.87
CA GLU A 56 -3.28 9.19 14.15
C GLU A 56 -1.78 8.82 14.04
N ILE A 57 -1.38 8.19 12.94
CA ILE A 57 0.00 7.76 12.68
C ILE A 57 0.73 8.63 11.65
N ARG A 58 0.09 9.66 11.11
CA ARG A 58 0.73 10.65 10.23
C ARG A 58 1.92 11.32 10.95
N GLY A 59 3.01 11.49 10.20
CA GLY A 59 4.18 12.24 10.66
C GLY A 59 5.48 11.51 10.37
N TYR A 60 6.54 12.00 11.00
CA TYR A 60 7.89 11.44 10.99
C TYR A 60 8.21 10.79 12.33
N TRP A 61 8.78 9.60 12.27
CA TRP A 61 9.00 8.72 13.39
C TRP A 61 10.38 8.07 13.32
N LYS A 62 10.93 7.73 14.49
CA LYS A 62 12.05 6.78 14.61
C LYS A 62 11.51 5.38 14.87
N GLY A 63 11.73 4.47 13.92
CA GLY A 63 11.40 3.07 14.04
C GLY A 63 12.50 2.30 14.78
N GLY A 64 12.10 1.47 15.72
CA GLY A 64 12.91 0.45 16.39
C GLY A 64 12.17 -0.89 16.39
N PHE A 65 12.84 -1.94 16.85
CA PHE A 65 12.26 -3.27 16.97
C PHE A 65 12.18 -3.69 18.43
N CYS A 66 11.19 -4.52 18.77
CA CYS A 66 11.02 -5.04 20.10
C CYS A 66 11.34 -6.54 20.18
N SER A 67 12.05 -6.93 21.23
CA SER A 67 12.40 -8.31 21.53
C SER A 67 12.68 -8.47 23.03
N GLY A 68 12.37 -9.64 23.59
CA GLY A 68 12.68 -9.96 24.99
C GLY A 68 11.96 -9.08 26.03
N GLY A 69 10.97 -8.28 25.65
CA GLY A 69 10.26 -7.38 26.56
C GLY A 69 10.72 -5.93 26.49
N SER A 70 11.64 -5.59 25.59
CA SER A 70 12.14 -4.23 25.42
C SER A 70 12.19 -3.85 23.94
N CYS A 71 12.07 -2.56 23.67
CA CYS A 71 12.20 -1.99 22.32
C CYS A 71 13.48 -1.20 22.23
N THR A 72 14.27 -1.45 21.18
CA THR A 72 15.60 -0.87 21.01
C THR A 72 15.83 -0.46 19.55
N SER A 73 17.00 0.11 19.27
CA SER A 73 17.46 0.39 17.91
C SER A 73 16.55 1.33 17.12
N PHE A 74 16.14 2.43 17.76
CA PHE A 74 15.35 3.52 17.16
C PHE A 74 16.16 4.38 16.19
N THR A 75 16.77 3.75 15.19
CA THR A 75 17.67 4.38 14.22
C THR A 75 17.03 4.54 12.84
N SER A 76 16.01 3.73 12.53
CA SER A 76 15.33 3.78 11.23
C SER A 76 14.36 4.94 11.16
N ASN A 77 14.26 5.55 9.97
CA ASN A 77 13.28 6.59 9.69
C ASN A 77 11.99 5.92 9.20
N VAL A 78 10.86 6.32 9.75
CA VAL A 78 9.53 5.89 9.32
C VAL A 78 8.68 7.14 9.12
N SER A 79 8.13 7.33 7.92
CA SER A 79 7.28 8.48 7.60
C SER A 79 5.97 8.03 6.99
N ILE A 80 4.86 8.58 7.49
CA ILE A 80 3.51 8.37 6.96
C ILE A 80 3.00 9.72 6.48
N VAL A 81 2.94 9.89 5.15
CA VAL A 81 2.94 11.21 4.52
C VAL A 81 2.03 11.23 3.30
N GLN A 82 1.56 12.41 2.92
CA GLN A 82 0.90 12.60 1.63
C GLN A 82 1.95 12.97 0.58
N ASP A 83 1.93 12.33 -0.57
CA ASP A 83 2.66 12.84 -1.72
C ASP A 83 1.94 14.08 -2.31
N PRO A 84 2.61 14.86 -3.18
CA PRO A 84 1.99 16.02 -3.83
C PRO A 84 0.78 15.69 -4.71
N SER A 85 0.61 14.43 -5.13
CA SER A 85 -0.52 13.99 -5.95
C SER A 85 -1.71 13.50 -5.12
N GLY A 86 -1.57 13.49 -3.79
CA GLY A 86 -2.63 13.24 -2.83
C GLY A 86 -2.65 11.83 -2.24
N PHE A 87 -1.72 10.95 -2.61
CA PHE A 87 -1.65 9.58 -2.12
C PHE A 87 -0.93 9.49 -0.77
N GLY A 88 -1.41 8.58 0.08
CA GLY A 88 -0.68 8.20 1.28
C GLY A 88 0.56 7.38 0.93
N ILE A 89 1.65 7.67 1.62
CA ILE A 89 2.94 7.03 1.44
C ILE A 89 3.43 6.49 2.76
N TRP A 90 3.92 5.26 2.72
CA TRP A 90 4.77 4.67 3.75
C TRP A 90 6.22 4.76 3.29
N ALA A 91 7.03 5.55 3.99
CA ALA A 91 8.47 5.61 3.79
C ALA A 91 9.19 4.97 4.96
N SER A 92 10.11 4.05 4.69
CA SER A 92 10.91 3.39 5.71
C SER A 92 12.32 3.15 5.19
N GLY A 93 13.33 3.70 5.85
CA GLY A 93 14.69 3.70 5.32
C GLY A 93 14.74 4.35 3.92
N ASN A 94 15.20 3.60 2.91
CA ASN A 94 15.26 4.07 1.52
C ASN A 94 14.00 3.74 0.69
N SER A 95 13.03 3.05 1.28
CA SER A 95 11.81 2.64 0.58
C SER A 95 10.77 3.76 0.62
N TYR A 96 10.10 3.99 -0.51
CA TYR A 96 9.00 4.94 -0.66
C TYR A 96 7.83 4.22 -1.35
N LEU A 97 6.79 3.89 -0.58
CA LEU A 97 5.79 2.91 -0.97
C LEU A 97 4.39 3.52 -0.91
N ARG A 98 3.65 3.42 -2.01
CA ARG A 98 2.30 3.96 -2.09
C ARG A 98 1.34 3.08 -1.28
N ILE A 99 0.58 3.70 -0.39
CA ILE A 99 -0.51 3.08 0.34
C ILE A 99 -1.72 3.00 -0.60
N ILE A 100 -2.21 1.79 -0.81
CA ILE A 100 -3.28 1.46 -1.76
C ILE A 100 -4.63 1.27 -1.04
N ALA A 101 -4.61 0.78 0.20
CA ALA A 101 -5.82 0.58 1.01
C ALA A 101 -5.54 0.92 2.48
N VAL A 102 -6.55 1.45 3.17
CA VAL A 102 -6.52 1.79 4.60
C VAL A 102 -7.83 1.36 5.24
N ASP A 103 -7.73 0.76 6.42
CA ASP A 103 -8.83 0.49 7.33
C ASP A 103 -8.47 1.05 8.71
N THR A 104 -9.13 2.14 9.09
CA THR A 104 -8.86 2.85 10.34
C THR A 104 -9.52 2.20 11.55
N VAL A 105 -10.59 1.41 11.33
CA VAL A 105 -11.29 0.69 12.39
C VAL A 105 -10.43 -0.46 12.87
N ASN A 106 -9.87 -1.22 11.93
CA ASN A 106 -8.97 -2.34 12.22
C ASN A 106 -7.49 -1.92 12.31
N ARG A 107 -7.18 -0.63 12.10
CA ARG A 107 -5.83 -0.06 12.09
C ARG A 107 -4.87 -0.86 11.20
N THR A 108 -5.27 -1.00 9.93
CA THR A 108 -4.47 -1.67 8.91
C THR A 108 -4.33 -0.82 7.65
N PHE A 109 -3.20 -0.94 6.97
CA PHE A 109 -3.00 -0.35 5.65
C PHE A 109 -2.22 -1.32 4.79
N ILE A 110 -2.38 -1.21 3.48
CA ILE A 110 -1.69 -2.02 2.49
C ILE A 110 -0.93 -1.09 1.57
N TYR A 111 0.34 -1.38 1.35
CA TYR A 111 1.13 -0.74 0.30
C TYR A 111 1.52 -1.73 -0.77
N GLN A 112 1.89 -1.19 -1.94
CA GLN A 112 2.45 -1.97 -3.03
C GLN A 112 3.90 -1.57 -3.27
N TYR A 113 4.76 -2.56 -3.46
CA TYR A 113 6.12 -2.37 -3.94
C TYR A 113 6.14 -1.92 -5.40
N LEU A 114 7.10 -1.06 -5.73
CA LEU A 114 7.30 -0.63 -7.10
C LEU A 114 7.68 -1.82 -8.00
N PRO A 115 7.39 -1.76 -9.31
CA PRO A 115 7.84 -2.78 -10.25
C PRO A 115 9.36 -2.99 -10.27
N THR A 116 10.12 -1.97 -9.85
CA THR A 116 11.59 -1.96 -9.81
C THR A 116 12.16 -2.42 -8.47
N ASP A 117 11.33 -2.82 -7.50
CA ASP A 117 11.82 -3.36 -6.24
C ASP A 117 12.62 -4.65 -6.49
N ALA A 118 13.79 -4.77 -5.87
CA ALA A 118 14.73 -5.87 -6.15
C ALA A 118 14.25 -7.23 -5.64
N TRP A 119 13.37 -7.25 -4.63
CA TRP A 119 12.97 -8.47 -3.92
C TRP A 119 11.50 -8.78 -4.09
N SER A 120 10.67 -7.74 -4.21
CA SER A 120 9.23 -7.82 -4.08
C SER A 120 8.49 -7.08 -5.19
N PRO A 121 8.90 -7.15 -6.47
CA PRO A 121 8.34 -6.31 -7.53
C PRO A 121 6.83 -6.51 -7.67
N ASN A 122 6.08 -5.41 -7.65
CA ASN A 122 4.62 -5.35 -7.73
C ASN A 122 3.85 -6.09 -6.62
N LYS A 123 4.52 -6.54 -5.56
CA LYS A 123 3.87 -7.27 -4.47
C LYS A 123 3.21 -6.33 -3.46
N TYR A 124 2.26 -6.87 -2.72
CA TYR A 124 1.54 -6.14 -1.69
C TYR A 124 2.00 -6.58 -0.31
N THR A 125 1.92 -5.66 0.65
CA THR A 125 2.21 -5.94 2.05
C THR A 125 1.22 -5.19 2.92
N LYS A 126 0.68 -5.91 3.91
CA LYS A 126 -0.21 -5.32 4.93
C LYS A 126 0.62 -4.94 6.16
N VAL A 127 0.31 -3.77 6.70
CA VAL A 127 0.81 -3.32 8.00
C VAL A 127 -0.37 -3.14 8.92
N ILE A 128 -0.22 -3.60 10.16
CA ILE A 128 -1.17 -3.36 11.24
C ILE A 128 -0.50 -2.51 12.31
N TRP A 129 -1.25 -1.66 13.00
CA TRP A 129 -0.70 -0.81 14.06
C TRP A 129 -1.62 -0.69 15.27
N THR A 130 -1.05 -0.32 16.41
CA THR A 130 -1.80 -0.04 17.63
C THR A 130 -2.18 1.43 17.72
N GLU A 131 -3.20 1.74 18.53
CA GLU A 131 -3.47 3.12 18.91
C GLU A 131 -2.21 3.82 19.43
N PRO A 132 -1.89 5.03 18.93
CA PRO A 132 -0.77 5.80 19.47
C PRO A 132 -0.97 6.17 20.94
N LYS A 133 0.09 6.02 21.72
CA LYS A 133 0.15 6.36 23.14
C LYS A 133 1.04 7.58 23.35
N THR A 134 0.77 8.33 24.42
CA THR A 134 1.58 9.48 24.85
C THR A 134 2.43 9.18 26.10
N VAL A 135 2.41 7.94 26.57
CA VAL A 135 3.13 7.46 27.75
C VAL A 135 3.82 6.13 27.44
N GLY A 136 4.91 5.83 28.16
CA GLY A 136 5.68 4.60 27.94
C GLY A 136 6.42 4.56 26.60
N CYS A 137 6.77 5.74 26.09
CA CYS A 137 7.57 5.90 24.88
C CYS A 137 9.04 6.09 25.26
N GLU A 138 9.92 5.41 24.54
CA GLU A 138 11.35 5.48 24.72
C GLU A 138 11.89 6.84 24.25
N ASN A 139 13.11 7.16 24.66
CA ASN A 139 13.83 8.37 24.26
C ASN A 139 13.04 9.68 24.49
N SER A 140 12.18 9.70 25.51
CA SER A 140 11.32 10.84 25.85
C SER A 140 10.42 11.29 24.69
N ALA A 141 10.11 10.41 23.74
CA ALA A 141 9.21 10.73 22.65
C ALA A 141 7.81 11.03 23.20
N SER A 142 7.16 12.07 22.67
CA SER A 142 5.84 12.53 23.14
C SER A 142 4.69 11.62 22.70
N LYS A 143 4.90 10.82 21.66
CA LYS A 143 3.93 9.86 21.12
C LYS A 143 4.66 8.64 20.55
N CYS A 144 4.07 7.46 20.67
CA CYS A 144 4.59 6.24 20.06
C CYS A 144 3.48 5.26 19.75
N PHE A 145 3.72 4.36 18.79
CA PHE A 145 2.82 3.24 18.50
C PHE A 145 3.62 2.01 18.09
N TYR A 146 3.00 0.83 18.22
CA TYR A 146 3.56 -0.41 17.68
C TYR A 146 2.99 -0.68 16.31
N TYR A 147 3.80 -1.25 15.43
CA TYR A 147 3.35 -1.71 14.12
C TYR A 147 4.01 -3.05 13.78
N CYS A 148 3.29 -3.83 12.97
CA CYS A 148 3.72 -5.12 12.49
C CYS A 148 3.49 -5.22 11.00
N THR A 149 4.50 -5.67 10.27
CA THR A 149 4.37 -6.05 8.88
C THR A 149 3.81 -7.47 8.82
N VAL A 150 2.57 -7.59 8.37
CA VAL A 150 1.91 -8.89 8.16
C VAL A 150 2.44 -9.46 6.86
N PHE A 151 3.04 -10.65 6.95
CA PHE A 151 3.67 -11.45 5.89
C PHE A 151 3.93 -10.68 4.58
N PRO A 152 5.18 -10.27 4.29
CA PRO A 152 5.43 -9.51 3.08
C PRO A 152 5.16 -10.36 1.82
N ASN A 153 4.88 -9.68 0.72
CA ASN A 153 4.93 -10.23 -0.64
C ASN A 153 3.68 -10.97 -1.15
N PHE A 154 2.48 -10.55 -0.73
CA PHE A 154 1.24 -11.03 -1.35
C PHE A 154 1.23 -10.75 -2.86
N ALA A 155 0.73 -11.70 -3.65
CA ALA A 155 0.69 -11.59 -5.10
C ALA A 155 -0.42 -10.63 -5.55
N THR A 156 -1.50 -10.52 -4.78
CA THR A 156 -2.63 -9.65 -5.09
C THR A 156 -3.06 -8.80 -3.89
N LEU A 157 -3.78 -7.70 -4.17
CA LEU A 157 -4.38 -6.88 -3.12
C LEU A 157 -5.40 -7.69 -2.30
N ALA A 158 -6.22 -8.51 -2.95
CA ALA A 158 -7.24 -9.33 -2.29
C ALA A 158 -6.63 -10.32 -1.29
N GLU A 159 -5.47 -10.91 -1.61
CA GLU A 159 -4.73 -11.76 -0.66
C GLU A 159 -4.26 -10.96 0.57
N ALA A 160 -3.71 -9.77 0.35
CA ALA A 160 -3.26 -8.91 1.43
C ALA A 160 -4.43 -8.45 2.32
N GLU A 161 -5.59 -8.15 1.72
CA GLU A 161 -6.82 -7.76 2.43
C GLU A 161 -7.37 -8.90 3.29
N ASN A 162 -7.38 -10.14 2.79
CA ASN A 162 -8.01 -11.28 3.43
C ASN A 162 -7.04 -12.20 4.20
N VAL A 163 -5.79 -11.77 4.40
CA VAL A 163 -4.81 -12.55 5.17
C VAL A 163 -5.31 -12.90 6.58
N ASN A 164 -5.03 -14.12 7.02
CA ASN A 164 -5.31 -14.58 8.37
C ASN A 164 -4.41 -13.86 9.38
N LEU A 165 -5.03 -13.14 10.33
CA LEU A 165 -4.34 -12.36 11.37
C LEU A 165 -4.23 -13.08 12.72
N SER A 166 -4.55 -14.37 12.81
CA SER A 166 -4.57 -15.12 14.09
C SER A 166 -3.24 -15.15 14.84
N THR A 167 -2.11 -15.04 14.14
CA THR A 167 -0.75 -14.96 14.71
C THR A 167 -0.26 -13.52 14.89
N TYR A 168 -1.14 -12.56 14.64
CA TYR A 168 -0.88 -11.13 14.65
C TYR A 168 -1.69 -10.43 15.74
N SER A 169 -1.11 -10.32 16.93
CA SER A 169 -1.76 -9.77 18.13
C SER A 169 -0.84 -8.79 18.85
N SER A 170 -1.40 -7.64 19.21
CA SER A 170 -0.69 -6.59 19.97
C SER A 170 -0.80 -6.76 21.48
N ALA A 171 -1.16 -7.95 21.98
CA ALA A 171 -1.33 -8.20 23.41
C ALA A 171 0.00 -8.13 24.19
N ASP A 172 1.10 -8.62 23.59
CA ASP A 172 2.45 -8.52 24.15
C ASP A 172 3.45 -8.10 23.04
N PRO A 173 3.34 -6.85 22.55
CA PRO A 173 4.03 -6.40 21.33
C PRO A 173 5.54 -6.29 21.54
N THR A 174 6.04 -6.32 22.78
CA THR A 174 7.47 -6.25 23.06
C THR A 174 8.17 -7.61 23.01
N ARG A 175 7.41 -8.70 22.89
CA ARG A 175 7.93 -10.08 22.86
C ARG A 175 7.42 -10.91 21.69
N THR A 176 6.13 -10.84 21.39
CA THR A 176 5.48 -11.76 20.42
C THR A 176 4.35 -11.09 19.65
N GLY A 177 3.67 -11.88 18.80
CA GLY A 177 2.43 -11.49 18.17
C GLY A 177 2.58 -10.73 16.85
N CYS A 178 3.77 -10.65 16.27
CA CYS A 178 3.97 -10.24 14.88
C CYS A 178 4.46 -11.45 14.06
N GLY A 179 3.61 -12.47 13.90
CA GLY A 179 4.01 -13.73 13.26
C GLY A 179 5.02 -14.54 14.10
N GLY A 180 4.94 -14.43 15.43
CA GLY A 180 5.84 -15.09 16.38
C GLY A 180 6.99 -14.21 16.90
N PHE A 181 7.19 -13.03 16.32
CA PHE A 181 8.20 -12.05 16.77
C PHE A 181 7.56 -10.89 17.53
N GLY A 182 8.37 -10.12 18.25
CA GLY A 182 7.96 -8.82 18.77
C GLY A 182 7.69 -7.84 17.64
N TRP A 183 6.84 -6.86 17.92
CA TRP A 183 6.46 -5.82 16.97
C TRP A 183 7.59 -4.80 16.81
N SER A 184 7.50 -4.00 15.75
CA SER A 184 8.26 -2.76 15.66
C SER A 184 7.56 -1.65 16.44
N LYS A 185 8.32 -0.65 16.87
CA LYS A 185 7.79 0.52 17.59
C LYS A 185 8.28 1.81 16.92
N ALA A 186 7.36 2.74 16.70
CA ALA A 186 7.62 4.04 16.11
C ALA A 186 7.54 5.13 17.18
N LEU A 187 8.59 5.95 17.30
CA LEU A 187 8.67 7.08 18.22
C LEU A 187 8.49 8.39 17.46
N PHE A 188 7.56 9.23 17.89
CA PHE A 188 7.25 10.46 17.19
C PHE A 188 8.42 11.44 17.26
N VAL A 189 8.72 12.05 16.11
CA VAL A 189 9.74 13.10 16.01
C VAL A 189 9.09 14.42 15.61
N SER A 190 8.31 14.42 14.53
CA SER A 190 7.66 15.63 14.05
C SER A 190 6.37 15.32 13.28
N SER A 191 5.48 16.31 13.22
CA SER A 191 4.30 16.27 12.36
C SER A 191 4.63 16.64 10.91
N ASN A 192 5.85 17.15 10.65
CA ASN A 192 6.32 17.52 9.32
C ASN A 192 7.15 16.38 8.70
N PRO A 193 6.60 15.63 7.75
CA PRO A 193 7.26 14.46 7.20
C PRO A 193 8.31 14.75 6.11
N THR A 194 8.55 16.01 5.75
CA THR A 194 9.39 16.38 4.59
C THR A 194 10.90 16.40 4.87
N ASN A 195 11.33 16.09 6.08
CA ASN A 195 12.75 15.92 6.41
C ASN A 195 13.12 14.45 6.24
N TRP A 196 13.36 14.03 5.00
CA TRP A 196 13.88 12.70 4.66
C TRP A 196 15.40 12.70 4.71
#